data_AF-A0A4W4DWD0-F1
#
_entry.id   AF-A0A4W4DWD0-F1
#
_cell.length_a   1.000
_cell.length_b   1.000
_cell.length_c   1.000
_cell.angle_alpha   90.00
_cell.angle_beta   90.00
_cell.angle_gamma   90.00
#
_symmetry.space_group_name_H-M   'P 1'
#
loop_
_entity.id
_entity.type
_entity.pdbx_description
1 polymer ?
#
loop_
_entity_poly.entity_id
_entity_poly.type
_entity_poly.pdbx_seq_one_letter_code
_entity_poly.pdbx_strand_id
1 'polypeptide(L)'
;MVNFYEYMSPRPEEERMRLEVVDRIQRVIRELWPSADVQVFGSFSTGLYLPTSDIDLVVFGNWETLPLWTLEEALRKRNVADENSIKVLDKATVPIIKLTDSHTEVKVDISFNVHSGVKAANLIKDFKKKFPVLPYLVLVLKQFLLQRELNEVFTGGIGSYSLFLMAVSFLQLHYREDASSPNSNMGVLLIEFFELYGRHFNYLKTGIRIKDGGSYVAKDEVLKGMLDGYRPSMLYIEDPLQPGNDVGRSSYGAMQVKQAFDYAYVVLSHAVSPIAKYYPNNKTESILGRIIRVTQEVAEYRDWISDRWGGQSQSEPALNCNGNDVTILVEPRELDECNNNLSDDIVVLPPVPRSKASSNSSSPPPSSPSSQSSSPSSSSPSSTASSDAVSDKPACYKLAKGFVKPL
;
A
#
# COMPACT_ATOMS: atom_id res chain seq x y z
N MET A 1 14.25 5.88 -3.82
CA MET A 1 13.89 5.32 -2.51
C MET A 1 14.09 6.38 -1.45
N VAL A 2 15.32 6.56 -0.94
CA VAL A 2 15.66 7.50 0.16
C VAL A 2 15.15 8.92 -0.09
N ASN A 3 15.54 9.59 -1.18
CA ASN A 3 15.12 10.97 -1.50
C ASN A 3 13.59 11.15 -1.57
N PHE A 4 12.85 10.10 -1.98
CA PHE A 4 11.39 10.13 -2.02
C PHE A 4 10.78 9.95 -0.62
N TYR A 5 11.36 9.06 0.19
CA TYR A 5 10.96 8.88 1.60
C TYR A 5 11.22 10.16 2.40
N GLU A 6 12.35 10.83 2.21
CA GLU A 6 12.69 12.11 2.83
C GLU A 6 11.73 13.22 2.36
N TYR A 7 11.54 13.36 1.04
CA TYR A 7 10.65 14.38 0.49
C TYR A 7 9.18 14.20 0.88
N MET A 8 8.69 12.96 1.00
CA MET A 8 7.29 12.66 1.36
C MET A 8 7.08 12.37 2.85
N SER A 9 8.15 12.36 3.64
CA SER A 9 8.03 12.29 5.09
C SER A 9 7.42 13.58 5.65
N PRO A 10 6.76 13.51 6.82
CA PRO A 10 6.20 14.68 7.46
C PRO A 10 7.30 15.68 7.86
N ARG A 11 7.09 16.96 7.56
CA ARG A 11 7.89 18.06 8.09
C ARG A 11 7.34 18.47 9.49
N PRO A 12 8.16 19.02 10.40
CA PRO A 12 7.69 19.45 11.73
C PRO A 12 6.53 20.46 11.68
N GLU A 13 6.50 21.34 10.69
CA GLU A 13 5.42 22.29 10.45
C GLU A 13 4.08 21.60 10.09
N GLU A 14 4.12 20.47 9.38
CA GLU A 14 2.92 19.69 9.02
C GLU A 14 2.39 18.91 10.20
N GLU A 15 3.28 18.29 11.00
CA GLU A 15 2.90 17.63 12.24
C GLU A 15 2.25 18.62 13.20
N ARG A 16 2.79 19.83 13.32
CA ARG A 16 2.26 20.91 14.15
C ARG A 16 0.90 21.41 13.67
N MET A 17 0.75 21.68 12.37
CA MET A 17 -0.53 22.02 11.74
C MET A 17 -1.59 20.92 11.99
N ARG A 18 -1.20 19.64 11.85
CA ARG A 18 -2.08 18.49 12.12
C ARG A 18 -2.46 18.38 13.60
N LEU A 19 -1.58 18.71 14.53
CA LEU A 19 -1.89 18.78 15.97
C LEU A 19 -2.89 19.90 16.29
N GLU A 20 -2.85 21.05 15.59
CA GLU A 20 -3.86 22.11 15.73
C GLU A 20 -5.25 21.68 15.23
N VAL A 21 -5.33 20.85 14.17
CA VAL A 21 -6.59 20.22 13.71
C VAL A 21 -7.13 19.29 14.81
N VAL A 22 -6.26 18.48 15.42
CA VAL A 22 -6.65 17.58 16.53
C VAL A 22 -7.15 18.35 17.73
N ASP A 23 -6.49 19.45 18.14
CA ASP A 23 -6.95 20.30 19.25
C ASP A 23 -8.31 20.96 18.95
N ARG A 24 -8.53 21.50 17.74
CA ARG A 24 -9.84 22.05 17.34
C ARG A 24 -10.96 21.04 17.54
N ILE A 25 -10.78 19.82 17.05
CA ILE A 25 -11.77 18.73 17.15
C ILE A 25 -11.91 18.24 18.59
N GLN A 26 -10.80 18.08 19.32
CA GLN A 26 -10.78 17.62 20.71
C GLN A 26 -11.49 18.61 21.65
N ARG A 27 -11.39 19.92 21.41
CA ARG A 27 -12.16 20.93 22.14
C ARG A 27 -13.67 20.76 21.94
N VAL A 28 -14.15 20.61 20.70
CA VAL A 28 -15.59 20.37 20.44
C VAL A 28 -16.07 19.07 21.11
N ILE A 29 -15.29 18.00 21.06
CA ILE A 29 -15.61 16.73 21.72
C ILE A 29 -15.69 16.91 23.24
N ARG A 30 -14.76 17.63 23.86
CA ARG A 30 -14.74 17.86 25.32
C ARG A 30 -15.80 18.85 25.81
N GLU A 31 -16.25 19.77 24.96
CA GLU A 31 -17.42 20.61 25.24
C GLU A 31 -18.72 19.80 25.30
N LEU A 32 -18.87 18.78 24.44
CA LEU A 32 -20.02 17.85 24.49
C LEU A 32 -19.90 16.83 25.63
N TRP A 33 -18.71 16.25 25.80
CA TRP A 33 -18.44 15.12 26.68
C TRP A 33 -17.11 15.34 27.44
N PRO A 34 -17.12 16.05 28.58
CA PRO A 34 -15.89 16.38 29.32
C PRO A 34 -15.08 15.18 29.81
N SER A 35 -15.71 14.00 29.91
CA SER A 35 -15.09 12.72 30.28
C SER A 35 -14.64 11.87 29.09
N ALA A 36 -14.83 12.33 27.84
CA ALA A 36 -14.37 11.61 26.67
C ALA A 36 -12.86 11.76 26.47
N ASP A 37 -12.21 10.63 26.18
CA ASP A 37 -10.82 10.60 25.76
C ASP A 37 -10.73 10.58 24.22
N VAL A 38 -9.72 11.25 23.66
CA VAL A 38 -9.55 11.42 22.22
C VAL A 38 -8.12 11.08 21.86
N GLN A 39 -7.93 10.05 21.05
CA GLN A 39 -6.61 9.54 20.68
C GLN A 39 -6.43 9.53 19.16
N VAL A 40 -5.24 9.92 18.72
CA VAL A 40 -4.77 9.77 17.32
C VAL A 40 -4.32 8.33 17.11
N PHE A 41 -4.75 7.69 16.01
CA PHE A 41 -4.29 6.36 15.63
C PHE A 41 -3.73 6.31 14.20
N GLY A 42 -3.68 5.10 13.64
CA GLY A 42 -3.49 4.87 12.22
C GLY A 42 -2.18 5.39 11.63
N SER A 43 -2.29 6.15 10.54
CA SER A 43 -1.11 6.55 9.75
C SER A 43 -0.30 7.66 10.42
N PHE A 44 -0.97 8.57 11.13
CA PHE A 44 -0.35 9.70 11.83
C PHE A 44 0.47 9.20 13.04
N SER A 45 -0.11 8.42 13.95
CA SER A 45 0.58 7.96 15.18
C SER A 45 1.71 6.94 14.98
N THR A 46 1.92 6.51 13.74
CA THR A 46 2.99 5.58 13.33
C THR A 46 4.10 6.25 12.52
N GLY A 47 3.93 7.52 12.10
CA GLY A 47 4.86 8.19 11.19
C GLY A 47 5.03 7.41 9.89
N LEU A 48 3.92 7.00 9.27
CA LEU A 48 3.83 6.35 7.95
C LEU A 48 2.66 6.93 7.14
N TYR A 49 2.48 8.25 7.23
CA TYR A 49 1.48 9.01 6.48
C TYR A 49 2.12 9.76 5.32
N LEU A 50 1.34 9.98 4.25
CA LEU A 50 1.71 10.87 3.15
C LEU A 50 1.23 12.30 3.48
N PRO A 51 1.73 13.35 2.81
CA PRO A 51 1.37 14.74 3.10
C PRO A 51 -0.15 14.97 3.04
N THR A 52 -0.84 14.27 2.12
CA THR A 52 -2.29 14.33 1.90
C THR A 52 -3.09 13.24 2.63
N SER A 53 -2.50 12.48 3.56
CA SER A 53 -3.21 11.41 4.29
C SER A 53 -4.13 11.97 5.38
N ASP A 54 -5.30 11.38 5.51
CA ASP A 54 -6.30 11.66 6.54
C ASP A 54 -5.72 11.47 7.97
N ILE A 55 -6.27 12.21 8.95
CA ILE A 55 -6.02 11.97 10.38
C ILE A 55 -7.03 10.95 10.91
N ASP A 56 -6.54 9.84 11.46
CA ASP A 56 -7.35 8.83 12.15
C ASP A 56 -7.57 9.23 13.63
N LEU A 57 -8.81 9.55 14.04
CA LEU A 57 -9.19 9.85 15.43
C LEU A 57 -10.14 8.79 16.01
N VAL A 58 -9.87 8.34 17.24
CA VAL A 58 -10.79 7.51 18.03
C VAL A 58 -11.21 8.26 19.30
N VAL A 59 -12.51 8.27 19.55
CA VAL A 59 -13.12 8.83 20.75
C VAL A 59 -13.55 7.70 21.67
N PHE A 60 -13.09 7.71 22.92
CA PHE A 60 -13.46 6.74 23.95
C PHE A 60 -14.43 7.36 24.96
N GLY A 61 -15.48 6.62 25.30
CA GLY A 61 -16.48 7.07 26.26
C GLY A 61 -17.68 6.14 26.41
N ASN A 62 -18.48 6.40 27.44
CA ASN A 62 -19.58 5.56 27.86
C ASN A 62 -20.90 6.01 27.19
N TRP A 63 -21.22 5.42 26.03
CA TRP A 63 -22.47 5.63 25.32
C TRP A 63 -23.16 4.30 25.02
N GLU A 64 -24.47 4.21 25.29
CA GLU A 64 -25.30 3.06 24.90
C GLU A 64 -25.54 3.01 23.38
N THR A 65 -25.55 4.18 22.73
CA THR A 65 -25.67 4.35 21.27
C THR A 65 -24.65 5.38 20.81
N LEU A 66 -23.98 5.11 19.68
CA LEU A 66 -22.85 5.95 19.23
C LEU A 66 -23.35 7.34 18.80
N PRO A 67 -22.84 8.45 19.38
CA PRO A 67 -23.41 9.79 19.20
C PRO A 67 -22.92 10.49 17.92
N LEU A 68 -22.89 9.75 16.80
CA LEU A 68 -22.32 10.17 15.52
C LEU A 68 -22.93 11.50 15.04
N TRP A 69 -24.26 11.58 15.02
CA TRP A 69 -25.01 12.76 14.58
C TRP A 69 -24.87 13.95 15.55
N THR A 70 -24.71 13.69 16.85
CA THR A 70 -24.48 14.74 17.85
C THR A 70 -23.13 15.42 17.66
N LEU A 71 -22.08 14.63 17.35
CA LEU A 71 -20.76 15.18 17.04
C LEU A 71 -20.75 15.90 15.67
N GLU A 72 -21.42 15.35 14.66
CA GLU A 72 -21.58 15.98 13.35
C GLU A 72 -22.24 17.37 13.46
N GLU A 73 -23.34 17.48 14.21
CA GLU A 73 -24.06 18.74 14.37
C GLU A 73 -23.22 19.78 15.13
N ALA A 74 -22.45 19.35 16.13
CA ALA A 74 -21.57 20.23 16.90
C ALA A 74 -20.34 20.71 16.09
N LEU A 75 -19.71 19.82 15.31
CA LEU A 75 -18.61 20.19 14.41
C LEU A 75 -19.06 21.21 13.36
N ARG A 76 -20.27 21.04 12.80
CA ARG A 76 -20.89 22.02 11.90
C ARG A 76 -21.17 23.34 12.62
N LYS A 77 -21.82 23.32 13.79
CA LYS A 77 -22.11 24.53 14.60
C LYS A 77 -20.86 25.30 15.04
N ARG A 78 -19.70 24.65 15.08
CA ARG A 78 -18.39 25.25 15.43
C ARG A 78 -17.54 25.62 14.21
N ASN A 79 -18.02 25.40 12.98
CA ASN A 79 -17.32 25.66 11.70
C ASN A 79 -15.93 25.01 11.59
N VAL A 80 -15.68 23.90 12.31
CA VAL A 80 -14.37 23.20 12.31
C VAL A 80 -14.10 22.51 10.98
N ALA A 81 -15.15 22.17 10.24
CA ALA A 81 -15.07 21.51 8.95
C ALA A 81 -15.76 22.33 7.86
N ASP A 82 -15.36 22.12 6.60
CA ASP A 82 -16.08 22.69 5.45
C ASP A 82 -17.55 22.25 5.48
N GLU A 83 -18.46 23.19 5.23
CA GLU A 83 -19.90 23.06 5.45
C GLU A 83 -20.53 21.79 4.83
N ASN A 84 -19.98 21.34 3.69
CA ASN A 84 -20.44 20.20 2.91
C ASN A 84 -19.48 18.99 2.95
N SER A 85 -18.41 19.01 3.77
CA SER A 85 -17.45 17.91 3.89
C SER A 85 -17.91 16.79 4.81
N ILE A 86 -18.61 17.13 5.91
CA ILE A 86 -18.94 16.17 6.98
C ILE A 86 -19.92 15.11 6.47
N LYS A 87 -19.53 13.84 6.61
CA LYS A 87 -20.28 12.66 6.16
C LYS A 87 -20.25 11.56 7.22
N VAL A 88 -21.41 11.24 7.78
CA VAL A 88 -21.58 10.10 8.69
C VAL A 88 -21.76 8.82 7.86
N LEU A 89 -20.90 7.83 8.10
CA LEU A 89 -20.92 6.50 7.50
C LEU A 89 -21.39 5.47 8.54
N ASP A 90 -22.68 5.49 8.85
CA ASP A 90 -23.33 4.71 9.92
C ASP A 90 -23.45 3.21 9.63
N LYS A 91 -23.56 2.82 8.36
CA LYS A 91 -23.81 1.43 7.90
C LYS A 91 -22.56 0.57 7.74
N ALA A 92 -21.37 1.10 8.01
CA ALA A 92 -20.12 0.36 7.96
C ALA A 92 -19.93 -0.52 9.21
N THR A 93 -19.13 -1.58 9.11
CA THR A 93 -18.79 -2.47 10.25
C THR A 93 -18.13 -1.72 11.41
N VAL A 94 -17.43 -0.62 11.10
CA VAL A 94 -17.01 0.42 12.05
C VAL A 94 -17.63 1.73 11.56
N PRO A 95 -18.59 2.32 12.29
CA PRO A 95 -19.14 3.62 11.94
C PRO A 95 -18.10 4.74 12.08
N ILE A 96 -18.03 5.62 11.06
CA ILE A 96 -17.03 6.69 10.96
C ILE A 96 -17.72 8.00 10.56
N ILE A 97 -17.29 9.13 11.13
CA ILE A 97 -17.56 10.47 10.61
C ILE A 97 -16.33 10.91 9.80
N LYS A 98 -16.47 11.10 8.49
CA LYS A 98 -15.45 11.75 7.66
C LYS A 98 -15.71 13.26 7.62
N LEU A 99 -14.66 14.08 7.62
CA LEU A 99 -14.75 15.54 7.41
C LEU A 99 -13.45 16.08 6.77
N THR A 100 -13.47 17.37 6.39
CA THR A 100 -12.29 18.14 5.97
C THR A 100 -12.21 19.42 6.80
N ASP A 101 -11.08 19.70 7.45
CA ASP A 101 -10.88 20.89 8.29
C ASP A 101 -10.85 22.18 7.45
N SER A 102 -11.69 23.15 7.84
CA SER A 102 -11.98 24.39 7.10
C SER A 102 -10.82 25.40 7.08
N HIS A 103 -9.75 25.16 7.83
CA HIS A 103 -8.58 26.03 7.90
C HIS A 103 -7.35 25.44 7.21
N THR A 104 -7.31 24.12 6.99
CA THR A 104 -6.10 23.39 6.55
C THR A 104 -6.32 22.37 5.44
N GLU A 105 -7.56 22.15 5.00
CA GLU A 105 -7.95 21.10 4.03
C GLU A 105 -7.60 19.66 4.48
N VAL A 106 -7.21 19.48 5.76
CA VAL A 106 -6.86 18.16 6.30
C VAL A 106 -8.14 17.34 6.50
N LYS A 107 -8.17 16.18 5.85
CA LYS A 107 -9.23 15.17 6.05
C LYS A 107 -9.07 14.51 7.42
N VAL A 108 -10.19 14.24 8.09
CA VAL A 108 -10.20 13.56 9.39
C VAL A 108 -11.30 12.50 9.43
N ASP A 109 -10.94 11.31 9.90
CA ASP A 109 -11.85 10.18 10.16
C ASP A 109 -12.02 10.00 11.67
N ILE A 110 -13.22 10.24 12.17
CA ILE A 110 -13.55 10.08 13.59
C ILE A 110 -14.35 8.79 13.79
N SER A 111 -13.86 7.91 14.65
CA SER A 111 -14.49 6.66 15.07
C SER A 111 -14.71 6.63 16.58
N PHE A 112 -15.58 5.73 17.07
CA PHE A 112 -15.92 5.62 18.49
C PHE A 112 -15.59 4.24 19.06
N ASN A 113 -14.96 4.20 20.24
CA ASN A 113 -14.63 2.99 21.01
C ASN A 113 -13.80 1.90 20.25
N VAL A 114 -13.00 2.30 19.25
CA VAL A 114 -12.16 1.40 18.43
C VAL A 114 -10.81 1.10 19.10
N HIS A 115 -10.79 0.19 20.07
CA HIS A 115 -9.60 -0.15 20.86
C HIS A 115 -8.45 -0.86 20.10
N SER A 116 -8.63 -1.24 18.82
CA SER A 116 -7.61 -1.94 18.02
C SER A 116 -6.49 -1.02 17.52
N GLY A 117 -6.78 0.26 17.25
CA GLY A 117 -5.86 1.20 16.62
C GLY A 117 -4.53 1.39 17.36
N VAL A 118 -4.56 1.46 18.70
CA VAL A 118 -3.36 1.61 19.53
C VAL A 118 -2.45 0.38 19.46
N LYS A 119 -3.05 -0.83 19.44
CA LYS A 119 -2.30 -2.09 19.31
C LYS A 119 -1.66 -2.22 17.93
N ALA A 120 -2.37 -1.81 16.88
CA ALA A 120 -1.85 -1.74 15.52
C ALA A 120 -0.68 -0.75 15.40
N ALA A 121 -0.78 0.43 16.02
CA ALA A 121 0.29 1.43 16.01
C ALA A 121 1.58 0.93 16.69
N ASN A 122 1.47 0.20 17.80
CA ASN A 122 2.62 -0.40 18.47
C ASN A 122 3.24 -1.55 17.65
N LEU A 123 2.42 -2.45 17.10
CA LEU A 123 2.87 -3.52 16.20
C LEU A 123 3.62 -2.96 14.97
N ILE A 124 3.13 -1.85 14.40
CA ILE A 124 3.79 -1.14 13.30
C ILE A 124 5.15 -0.59 13.74
N LYS A 125 5.26 -0.01 14.95
CA LYS A 125 6.54 0.47 15.51
C LYS A 125 7.55 -0.67 15.71
N ASP A 126 7.09 -1.81 16.22
CA ASP A 126 7.94 -3.01 16.40
C ASP A 126 8.44 -3.55 15.06
N PHE A 127 7.58 -3.64 14.04
CA PHE A 127 8.01 -4.05 12.69
C PHE A 127 8.90 -3.01 11.99
N LYS A 128 8.67 -1.70 12.17
CA LYS A 128 9.61 -0.64 11.70
C LYS A 128 11.00 -0.81 12.34
N LYS A 129 11.07 -1.20 13.61
CA LYS A 129 12.33 -1.46 14.33
C LYS A 129 13.00 -2.77 13.87
N LYS A 130 12.22 -3.83 13.60
CA LYS A 130 12.72 -5.11 13.10
C LYS A 130 13.23 -5.03 11.66
N PHE A 131 12.59 -4.22 10.81
CA PHE A 131 12.86 -4.12 9.38
C PHE A 131 13.10 -2.65 8.98
N PRO A 132 14.34 -2.14 9.07
CA PRO A 132 14.64 -0.71 8.82
C PRO A 132 14.29 -0.21 7.42
N VAL A 133 14.20 -1.09 6.42
CA VAL A 133 13.78 -0.77 5.04
C VAL A 133 12.26 -0.65 4.86
N LEU A 134 11.46 -1.13 5.82
CA LEU A 134 10.00 -1.18 5.74
C LEU A 134 9.33 0.20 5.57
N PRO A 135 9.76 1.30 6.24
CA PRO A 135 9.18 2.63 6.03
C PRO A 135 9.31 3.11 4.57
N TYR A 136 10.48 2.91 3.96
CA TYR A 136 10.79 3.31 2.59
C TYR A 136 9.93 2.55 1.57
N LEU A 137 9.78 1.23 1.76
CA LEU A 137 8.91 0.40 0.93
C LEU A 137 7.43 0.82 1.10
N VAL A 138 6.95 0.94 2.34
CA VAL A 138 5.53 1.24 2.61
C VAL A 138 5.12 2.62 2.08
N LEU A 139 5.94 3.66 2.19
CA LEU A 139 5.60 4.99 1.65
C LEU A 139 5.57 5.02 0.12
N VAL A 140 6.49 4.33 -0.55
CA VAL A 140 6.45 4.15 -2.02
C VAL A 140 5.19 3.39 -2.44
N LEU A 141 4.87 2.28 -1.75
CA LEU A 141 3.70 1.46 -2.05
C LEU A 141 2.38 2.21 -1.77
N LYS A 142 2.32 3.02 -0.71
CA LYS A 142 1.16 3.88 -0.43
C LYS A 142 0.95 4.90 -1.55
N GLN A 143 1.99 5.64 -1.96
CA GLN A 143 1.86 6.60 -3.06
C GLN A 143 1.46 5.90 -4.37
N PHE A 144 2.03 4.72 -4.62
CA PHE A 144 1.75 3.91 -5.80
C PHE A 144 0.26 3.51 -5.91
N LEU A 145 -0.38 3.14 -4.80
CA LEU A 145 -1.83 2.85 -4.78
C LEU A 145 -2.70 4.11 -4.75
N LEU A 146 -2.27 5.15 -4.01
CA LEU A 146 -3.02 6.41 -3.85
C LEU A 146 -3.28 7.08 -5.21
N GLN A 147 -2.25 7.26 -6.03
CA GLN A 147 -2.36 7.87 -7.36
C GLN A 147 -3.12 7.01 -8.41
N ARG A 148 -3.65 5.85 -7.98
CA ARG A 148 -4.44 4.91 -8.80
C ARG A 148 -5.82 4.66 -8.19
N GLU A 149 -6.17 5.33 -7.08
CA GLU A 149 -7.40 5.13 -6.31
C GLU A 149 -7.56 3.68 -5.76
N LEU A 150 -6.44 2.96 -5.62
CA LEU A 150 -6.37 1.56 -5.19
C LEU A 150 -6.10 1.38 -3.69
N ASN A 151 -6.04 2.48 -2.93
CA ASN A 151 -5.80 2.50 -1.48
C ASN A 151 -7.08 2.40 -0.63
N GLU A 152 -8.25 2.64 -1.23
CA GLU A 152 -9.53 2.73 -0.51
C GLU A 152 -10.23 1.37 -0.40
N VAL A 153 -10.50 0.91 0.82
CA VAL A 153 -11.20 -0.37 1.04
C VAL A 153 -12.69 -0.31 0.65
N PHE A 154 -13.28 0.88 0.58
CA PHE A 154 -14.68 1.06 0.13
C PHE A 154 -14.87 0.69 -1.35
N THR A 155 -13.90 1.03 -2.20
CA THR A 155 -13.88 0.67 -3.64
C THR A 155 -13.25 -0.71 -3.90
N GLY A 156 -12.86 -1.44 -2.84
CA GLY A 156 -12.25 -2.77 -2.92
C GLY A 156 -10.72 -2.77 -3.00
N GLY A 157 -10.07 -1.61 -2.86
CA GLY A 157 -8.63 -1.45 -2.80
C GLY A 157 -7.97 -2.05 -1.55
N ILE A 158 -6.65 -1.89 -1.42
CA ILE A 158 -5.86 -2.40 -0.30
C ILE A 158 -5.60 -1.27 0.71
N GLY A 159 -6.24 -1.37 1.88
CA GLY A 159 -6.09 -0.41 2.97
C GLY A 159 -4.69 -0.40 3.58
N SER A 160 -4.33 0.71 4.22
CA SER A 160 -2.98 0.96 4.76
C SER A 160 -2.42 -0.16 5.66
N TYR A 161 -3.24 -0.78 6.52
CA TYR A 161 -2.79 -1.86 7.41
C TYR A 161 -2.58 -3.17 6.62
N SER A 162 -3.49 -3.52 5.71
CA SER A 162 -3.34 -4.69 4.82
C SER A 162 -2.07 -4.58 3.97
N LEU A 163 -1.80 -3.40 3.40
CA LEU A 163 -0.57 -3.13 2.64
C LEU A 163 0.69 -3.23 3.49
N PHE A 164 0.65 -2.73 4.73
CA PHE A 164 1.75 -2.85 5.68
C PHE A 164 2.03 -4.33 6.02
N LEU A 165 0.99 -5.14 6.28
CA LEU A 165 1.14 -6.56 6.56
C LEU A 165 1.66 -7.35 5.34
N MET A 166 1.32 -6.97 4.10
CA MET A 166 1.94 -7.53 2.90
C MET A 166 3.44 -7.20 2.83
N ALA A 167 3.83 -5.95 3.09
CA ALA A 167 5.25 -5.56 3.11
C ALA A 167 6.04 -6.25 4.23
N VAL A 168 5.43 -6.46 5.40
CA VAL A 168 5.98 -7.28 6.48
C VAL A 168 6.13 -8.74 6.06
N SER A 169 5.10 -9.36 5.48
CA SER A 169 5.12 -10.75 5.02
C SER A 169 6.19 -10.99 3.93
N PHE A 170 6.41 -10.02 3.05
CA PHE A 170 7.44 -10.07 2.02
C PHE A 170 8.86 -10.08 2.63
N LEU A 171 9.15 -9.21 3.60
CA LEU A 171 10.45 -9.18 4.28
C LEU A 171 10.65 -10.37 5.24
N GLN A 172 9.58 -10.85 5.86
CA GLN A 172 9.56 -12.05 6.69
C GLN A 172 9.94 -13.33 5.92
N LEU A 173 9.45 -13.45 4.69
CA LEU A 173 9.62 -14.65 3.85
C LEU A 173 10.61 -14.42 2.72
N HIS A 174 11.50 -13.42 2.86
CA HIS A 174 12.50 -13.12 1.84
C HIS A 174 13.61 -14.15 1.84
N TYR A 175 13.97 -14.66 0.65
CA TYR A 175 15.02 -15.68 0.50
C TYR A 175 16.43 -15.17 0.80
N ARG A 176 16.62 -13.83 0.81
CA ARG A 176 17.90 -13.19 1.15
C ARG A 176 17.91 -12.77 2.63
N GLU A 177 18.84 -13.32 3.40
CA GLU A 177 19.06 -12.94 4.82
C GLU A 177 19.34 -11.44 4.97
N ASP A 178 20.00 -10.82 3.99
CA ASP A 178 20.32 -9.38 4.00
C ASP A 178 19.08 -8.48 3.92
N ALA A 179 17.90 -8.98 3.52
CA ALA A 179 16.70 -8.17 3.32
C ALA A 179 16.19 -7.46 4.59
N SER A 180 16.59 -7.93 5.78
CA SER A 180 16.28 -7.31 7.07
C SER A 180 17.31 -6.24 7.51
N SER A 181 18.38 -6.06 6.76
CA SER A 181 19.49 -5.14 7.09
C SER A 181 19.10 -3.66 6.89
N PRO A 182 19.75 -2.70 7.57
CA PRO A 182 19.73 -1.30 7.14
C PRO A 182 20.33 -1.09 5.74
N ASN A 183 21.27 -1.95 5.32
CA ASN A 183 22.07 -1.78 4.10
C ASN A 183 21.49 -2.55 2.89
N SER A 184 20.30 -3.14 2.99
CA SER A 184 19.71 -3.92 1.89
C SER A 184 19.48 -3.05 0.65
N ASN A 185 19.64 -3.62 -0.54
CA ASN A 185 19.27 -2.91 -1.77
C ASN A 185 17.74 -2.75 -1.86
N MET A 186 17.25 -1.60 -1.37
CA MET A 186 15.83 -1.21 -1.39
C MET A 186 15.23 -1.16 -2.80
N GLY A 187 16.02 -0.92 -3.85
CA GLY A 187 15.55 -0.92 -5.23
C GLY A 187 15.21 -2.35 -5.70
N VAL A 188 16.08 -3.31 -5.38
CA VAL A 188 15.85 -4.73 -5.67
C VAL A 188 14.66 -5.26 -4.85
N LEU A 189 14.59 -4.94 -3.55
CA LEU A 189 13.45 -5.32 -2.69
C LEU A 189 12.10 -4.76 -3.20
N LEU A 190 12.08 -3.54 -3.73
CA LEU A 190 10.86 -2.97 -4.32
C LEU A 190 10.42 -3.74 -5.58
N ILE A 191 11.36 -4.12 -6.44
CA ILE A 191 11.10 -4.90 -7.64
C ILE A 191 10.63 -6.32 -7.26
N GLU A 192 11.31 -6.99 -6.33
CA GLU A 192 10.95 -8.32 -5.83
C GLU A 192 9.56 -8.32 -5.15
N PHE A 193 9.17 -7.27 -4.42
CA PHE A 193 7.81 -7.11 -3.87
C PHE A 193 6.76 -7.04 -4.99
N PHE A 194 7.00 -6.21 -6.00
CA PHE A 194 6.09 -6.10 -7.15
C PHE A 194 6.06 -7.39 -8.00
N GLU A 195 7.16 -8.14 -8.08
CA GLU A 195 7.17 -9.44 -8.74
C GLU A 195 6.33 -10.46 -7.97
N LEU A 196 6.54 -10.58 -6.66
CA LEU A 196 5.80 -11.49 -5.79
C LEU A 196 4.30 -11.23 -5.88
N TYR A 197 3.85 -10.02 -5.55
CA TYR A 197 2.41 -9.72 -5.47
C TYR A 197 1.80 -9.37 -6.83
N GLY A 198 2.59 -9.01 -7.84
CA GLY A 198 2.12 -8.82 -9.21
C GLY A 198 1.98 -10.13 -10.00
N ARG A 199 2.88 -11.10 -9.78
CA ARG A 199 2.98 -12.31 -10.61
C ARG A 199 2.71 -13.60 -9.83
N HIS A 200 3.52 -13.87 -8.82
CA HIS A 200 3.70 -15.22 -8.24
C HIS A 200 2.72 -15.57 -7.11
N PHE A 201 2.24 -14.58 -6.34
CA PHE A 201 1.37 -14.82 -5.20
C PHE A 201 -0.02 -15.31 -5.67
N ASN A 202 -0.41 -16.49 -5.17
CA ASN A 202 -1.66 -17.14 -5.58
C ASN A 202 -2.85 -16.65 -4.74
N TYR A 203 -3.41 -15.50 -5.11
CA TYR A 203 -4.60 -14.90 -4.50
C TYR A 203 -5.82 -15.86 -4.42
N LEU A 204 -5.89 -16.92 -5.23
CA LEU A 204 -7.01 -17.88 -5.15
C LEU A 204 -6.82 -18.95 -4.07
N LYS A 205 -5.57 -19.31 -3.72
CA LYS A 205 -5.26 -20.45 -2.83
C LYS A 205 -4.44 -20.12 -1.59
N THR A 206 -3.73 -19.00 -1.58
CA THR A 206 -2.73 -18.67 -0.56
C THR A 206 -3.20 -17.53 0.33
N GLY A 207 -3.11 -17.73 1.64
CA GLY A 207 -3.28 -16.71 2.67
C GLY A 207 -1.95 -16.30 3.30
N ILE A 208 -1.92 -15.13 3.93
CA ILE A 208 -0.76 -14.58 4.65
C ILE A 208 -0.96 -14.74 6.16
N ARG A 209 0.03 -15.31 6.86
CA ARG A 209 0.13 -15.34 8.32
C ARG A 209 1.38 -14.57 8.76
N ILE A 210 1.20 -13.62 9.68
CA ILE A 210 2.26 -12.68 10.13
C ILE A 210 2.99 -13.17 11.40
N LYS A 211 2.40 -14.12 12.13
CA LYS A 211 2.94 -14.63 13.41
C LYS A 211 4.17 -15.52 13.21
N ASP A 212 4.95 -15.67 14.28
CA ASP A 212 5.99 -16.69 14.44
C ASP A 212 7.09 -16.69 13.37
N GLY A 213 7.40 -15.50 12.84
CA GLY A 213 8.38 -15.30 11.78
C GLY A 213 7.75 -15.03 10.41
N GLY A 214 6.49 -15.37 10.22
CA GLY A 214 5.73 -15.26 8.96
C GLY A 214 5.55 -16.62 8.28
N SER A 215 4.44 -16.81 7.59
CA SER A 215 4.17 -18.02 6.78
C SER A 215 3.05 -17.82 5.75
N TYR A 216 3.04 -18.67 4.73
CA TYR A 216 1.91 -18.80 3.81
C TYR A 216 1.04 -20.00 4.20
N VAL A 217 -0.28 -19.85 4.10
CA VAL A 217 -1.27 -20.86 4.49
C VAL A 217 -2.20 -21.22 3.33
N ALA A 218 -2.68 -22.45 3.26
CA ALA A 218 -3.67 -22.83 2.26
C ALA A 218 -5.07 -22.35 2.70
N LYS A 219 -5.79 -21.63 1.83
CA LYS A 219 -7.15 -21.17 2.10
C LYS A 219 -8.13 -22.32 2.36
N ASP A 220 -7.89 -23.48 1.75
CA ASP A 220 -8.67 -24.71 1.97
C ASP A 220 -8.44 -25.34 3.36
N GLU A 221 -7.36 -24.97 4.05
CA GLU A 221 -7.11 -25.37 5.44
C GLU A 221 -7.71 -24.36 6.42
N VAL A 222 -7.51 -23.07 6.15
CA VAL A 222 -8.16 -21.96 6.89
C VAL A 222 -9.67 -22.13 6.91
N LEU A 223 -10.29 -22.48 5.78
CA LEU A 223 -11.74 -22.67 5.66
C LEU A 223 -12.28 -23.77 6.58
N LYS A 224 -11.50 -24.82 6.88
CA LYS A 224 -11.91 -25.90 7.80
C LYS A 224 -11.94 -25.46 9.27
N GLY A 225 -11.25 -24.35 9.60
CA GLY A 225 -11.25 -23.73 10.92
C GLY A 225 -12.17 -22.52 11.04
N MET A 226 -12.89 -22.14 9.98
CA MET A 226 -13.87 -21.06 10.00
C MET A 226 -15.25 -21.57 10.44
N LEU A 227 -16.03 -20.69 11.06
CA LEU A 227 -17.45 -20.94 11.35
C LEU A 227 -18.27 -20.96 10.04
N ASP A 228 -19.34 -21.76 10.02
CA ASP A 228 -20.17 -21.96 8.84
C ASP A 228 -20.60 -20.64 8.16
N GLY A 229 -20.49 -20.60 6.84
CA GLY A 229 -20.80 -19.45 6.00
C GLY A 229 -19.64 -18.48 5.76
N TYR A 230 -18.62 -18.45 6.61
CA TYR A 230 -17.42 -17.63 6.35
C TYR A 230 -16.48 -18.29 5.34
N ARG A 231 -15.83 -17.46 4.51
CA ARG A 231 -14.81 -17.89 3.55
C ARG A 231 -13.63 -16.90 3.56
N PRO A 232 -12.39 -17.36 3.35
CA PRO A 232 -11.25 -16.47 3.12
C PRO A 232 -11.50 -15.53 1.94
N SER A 233 -11.22 -14.23 2.09
CA SER A 233 -11.38 -13.24 1.02
C SER A 233 -10.34 -13.40 -0.11
N MET A 234 -10.41 -12.56 -1.14
CA MET A 234 -9.43 -12.58 -2.24
C MET A 234 -7.99 -12.33 -1.73
N LEU A 235 -7.82 -11.35 -0.84
CA LEU A 235 -6.56 -11.07 -0.14
C LEU A 235 -6.69 -11.52 1.32
N TYR A 236 -6.55 -12.82 1.59
CA TYR A 236 -6.64 -13.31 2.97
C TYR A 236 -5.36 -12.97 3.75
N ILE A 237 -5.50 -12.20 4.82
CA ILE A 237 -4.41 -11.87 5.75
C ILE A 237 -4.91 -12.11 7.18
N GLU A 238 -4.29 -13.04 7.91
CA GLU A 238 -4.57 -13.25 9.33
C GLU A 238 -4.14 -12.03 10.14
N ASP A 239 -5.07 -11.44 10.89
CA ASP A 239 -4.74 -10.33 11.78
C ASP A 239 -3.85 -10.83 12.94
N PRO A 240 -2.59 -10.35 13.08
CA PRO A 240 -1.75 -10.73 14.20
C PRO A 240 -2.37 -10.36 15.56
N LEU A 241 -3.23 -9.34 15.61
CA LEU A 241 -3.83 -8.80 16.84
C LEU A 241 -5.20 -9.40 17.19
N GLN A 242 -5.93 -9.94 16.21
CA GLN A 242 -7.28 -10.47 16.39
C GLN A 242 -7.45 -11.82 15.67
N PRO A 243 -7.24 -12.96 16.38
CA PRO A 243 -7.43 -14.29 15.79
C PRO A 243 -8.79 -14.46 15.10
N GLY A 244 -8.78 -15.04 13.89
CA GLY A 244 -9.98 -15.22 13.07
C GLY A 244 -10.43 -13.98 12.28
N ASN A 245 -9.82 -12.79 12.51
CA ASN A 245 -10.04 -11.64 11.64
C ASN A 245 -9.25 -11.77 10.33
N ASP A 246 -9.86 -11.34 9.23
CA ASP A 246 -9.25 -11.29 7.89
C ASP A 246 -9.09 -9.82 7.49
N VAL A 247 -7.85 -9.32 7.52
CA VAL A 247 -7.56 -7.89 7.34
C VAL A 247 -7.81 -7.43 5.90
N GLY A 248 -7.77 -8.34 4.92
CA GLY A 248 -8.07 -8.04 3.53
C GLY A 248 -9.51 -8.33 3.11
N ARG A 249 -10.41 -8.61 4.06
CA ARG A 249 -11.82 -8.96 3.78
C ARG A 249 -12.55 -7.97 2.86
N SER A 250 -12.28 -6.68 3.02
CA SER A 250 -12.86 -5.61 2.19
C SER A 250 -12.10 -5.35 0.89
N SER A 251 -10.92 -5.94 0.68
CA SER A 251 -10.10 -5.77 -0.53
C SER A 251 -10.57 -6.67 -1.68
N TYR A 252 -11.85 -6.60 -2.02
CA TYR A 252 -12.46 -7.41 -3.08
C TYR A 252 -11.92 -7.09 -4.49
N GLY A 253 -11.33 -5.89 -4.68
CA GLY A 253 -10.61 -5.45 -5.87
C GLY A 253 -9.11 -5.75 -5.88
N ALA A 254 -8.62 -6.66 -5.01
CA ALA A 254 -7.20 -7.01 -4.95
C ALA A 254 -6.59 -7.50 -6.28
N MET A 255 -7.41 -8.00 -7.22
CA MET A 255 -6.95 -8.42 -8.55
C MET A 255 -6.57 -7.25 -9.47
N GLN A 256 -7.23 -6.09 -9.33
CA GLN A 256 -6.82 -4.84 -9.98
C GLN A 256 -5.48 -4.37 -9.41
N VAL A 257 -5.26 -4.56 -8.10
CA VAL A 257 -3.98 -4.22 -7.46
C VAL A 257 -2.85 -5.17 -7.88
N LYS A 258 -3.13 -6.46 -8.05
CA LYS A 258 -2.21 -7.42 -8.69
C LYS A 258 -1.77 -6.95 -10.08
N GLN A 259 -2.70 -6.48 -10.91
CA GLN A 259 -2.39 -5.94 -12.25
C GLN A 259 -1.52 -4.67 -12.17
N ALA A 260 -1.79 -3.78 -11.22
CA ALA A 260 -0.95 -2.60 -11.00
C ALA A 260 0.48 -2.99 -10.54
N PHE A 261 0.62 -3.97 -9.66
CA PHE A 261 1.92 -4.48 -9.22
C PHE A 261 2.71 -5.16 -10.37
N ASP A 262 2.07 -5.94 -11.24
CA ASP A 262 2.72 -6.50 -12.43
C ASP A 262 3.22 -5.39 -13.39
N TYR A 263 2.40 -4.35 -13.62
CA TYR A 263 2.83 -3.17 -14.37
C TYR A 263 4.06 -2.51 -13.73
N ALA A 264 4.06 -2.31 -12.41
CA ALA A 264 5.18 -1.69 -11.70
C ALA A 264 6.47 -2.52 -11.81
N TYR A 265 6.36 -3.84 -11.68
CA TYR A 265 7.46 -4.77 -11.90
C TYR A 265 8.05 -4.63 -13.30
N VAL A 266 7.22 -4.66 -14.35
CA VAL A 266 7.66 -4.54 -15.75
C VAL A 266 8.38 -3.22 -15.98
N VAL A 267 7.80 -2.10 -15.53
CA VAL A 267 8.35 -0.76 -15.74
C VAL A 267 9.69 -0.57 -15.02
N LEU A 268 9.80 -1.00 -13.76
CA LEU A 268 11.06 -0.90 -13.01
C LEU A 268 12.13 -1.85 -13.56
N SER A 269 11.78 -3.10 -13.84
CA SER A 269 12.73 -4.10 -14.39
C SER A 269 13.27 -3.68 -15.75
N HIS A 270 12.44 -3.07 -16.59
CA HIS A 270 12.89 -2.46 -17.83
C HIS A 270 13.81 -1.25 -17.59
N ALA A 271 13.46 -0.37 -16.64
CA ALA A 271 14.24 0.83 -16.34
C ALA A 271 15.65 0.55 -15.77
N VAL A 272 15.86 -0.59 -15.09
CA VAL A 272 17.18 -1.01 -14.58
C VAL A 272 17.93 -2.00 -15.49
N SER A 273 17.35 -2.36 -16.64
CA SER A 273 17.97 -3.30 -17.58
C SER A 273 19.20 -2.70 -18.28
N PRO A 274 20.28 -3.47 -18.54
CA PRO A 274 21.42 -3.01 -19.36
C PRO A 274 21.05 -2.53 -20.77
N ILE A 275 19.86 -2.89 -21.26
CA ILE A 275 19.31 -2.52 -22.57
C ILE A 275 18.57 -1.16 -22.51
N ALA A 276 18.23 -0.65 -21.32
CA ALA A 276 17.46 0.58 -21.13
C ALA A 276 18.07 1.81 -21.83
N LYS A 277 19.40 1.85 -21.94
CA LYS A 277 20.16 2.91 -22.65
C LYS A 277 19.86 3.03 -24.15
N TYR A 278 19.24 2.02 -24.75
CA TYR A 278 18.84 2.02 -26.17
C TYR A 278 17.36 2.36 -26.40
N TYR A 279 16.57 2.47 -25.33
CA TYR A 279 15.17 2.92 -25.41
C TYR A 279 15.06 4.44 -25.25
N PRO A 280 14.02 5.09 -25.80
CA PRO A 280 13.73 6.51 -25.61
C PRO A 280 13.25 6.80 -24.18
N ASN A 281 14.15 6.64 -23.21
CA ASN A 281 13.95 7.02 -21.82
C ASN A 281 13.97 8.56 -21.70
N ASN A 282 12.92 9.15 -21.11
CA ASN A 282 12.96 10.56 -20.76
C ASN A 282 14.05 10.80 -19.72
N LYS A 283 15.04 11.66 -20.04
CA LYS A 283 16.14 12.02 -19.15
C LYS A 283 15.69 12.82 -17.91
N THR A 284 14.50 13.42 -17.93
CA THR A 284 13.96 14.16 -16.77
C THR A 284 13.16 13.28 -15.80
N GLU A 285 12.86 12.03 -16.13
CA GLU A 285 12.17 11.12 -15.22
C GLU A 285 13.17 10.24 -14.46
N SER A 286 13.08 10.24 -13.11
CA SER A 286 13.80 9.29 -12.28
C SER A 286 13.24 7.87 -12.42
N ILE A 287 14.02 6.84 -12.07
CA ILE A 287 13.59 5.43 -12.16
C ILE A 287 12.26 5.21 -11.43
N LEU A 288 12.14 5.79 -10.22
CA LEU A 288 10.94 5.72 -9.39
C LEU A 288 9.79 6.57 -9.95
N GLY A 289 10.10 7.71 -10.57
CA GLY A 289 9.17 8.62 -11.25
C GLY A 289 8.33 7.99 -12.37
N ARG A 290 8.77 6.83 -12.90
CA ARG A 290 8.06 6.04 -13.91
C ARG A 290 6.84 5.29 -13.37
N ILE A 291 6.82 4.99 -12.06
CA ILE A 291 5.72 4.25 -11.43
C ILE A 291 4.93 5.09 -10.41
N ILE A 292 5.58 6.08 -9.77
CA ILE A 292 4.93 7.02 -8.86
C ILE A 292 5.22 8.46 -9.24
N ARG A 293 4.28 9.36 -8.96
CA ARG A 293 4.43 10.81 -9.13
C ARG A 293 3.91 11.51 -7.87
N VAL A 294 4.56 12.62 -7.52
CA VAL A 294 3.98 13.64 -6.65
C VAL A 294 3.40 14.70 -7.57
N THR A 295 2.21 15.21 -7.27
CA THR A 295 1.55 16.21 -8.11
C THR A 295 1.92 17.63 -7.65
N GLN A 296 1.71 18.63 -8.51
CA GLN A 296 2.11 20.01 -8.24
C GLN A 296 1.34 20.58 -7.03
N GLU A 297 0.07 20.22 -6.90
CA GLU A 297 -0.82 20.63 -5.81
C GLU A 297 -0.30 20.12 -4.45
N VAL A 298 0.36 18.96 -4.41
CA VAL A 298 0.99 18.41 -3.18
C VAL A 298 2.28 19.15 -2.81
N ALA A 299 3.01 19.71 -3.79
CA ALA A 299 4.14 20.60 -3.52
C ALA A 299 3.64 21.95 -2.99
N GLU A 300 2.71 22.59 -3.71
CA GLU A 300 2.11 23.88 -3.36
C GLU A 300 1.45 23.84 -1.97
N TYR A 301 0.76 22.76 -1.63
CA TYR A 301 0.19 22.56 -0.30
C TYR A 301 1.27 22.44 0.80
N ARG A 302 2.36 21.70 0.56
CA ARG A 302 3.48 21.59 1.52
C ARG A 302 4.17 22.92 1.74
N ASP A 303 4.35 23.70 0.69
CA ASP A 303 5.02 24.99 0.76
C ASP A 303 4.12 26.06 1.40
N TRP A 304 2.79 26.01 1.14
CA TRP A 304 1.79 26.79 1.88
C TRP A 304 1.75 26.47 3.40
N ILE A 305 1.98 25.21 3.79
CA ILE A 305 2.17 24.85 5.21
C ILE A 305 3.48 25.47 5.73
N SER A 306 4.59 25.35 4.98
CA SER A 306 5.89 25.89 5.40
C SER A 306 5.87 27.42 5.55
N ASP A 307 5.17 28.16 4.69
CA ASP A 307 4.97 29.62 4.82
C ASP A 307 4.21 30.01 6.11
N ARG A 308 3.18 29.24 6.48
CA ARG A 308 2.30 29.54 7.62
C ARG A 308 2.81 29.02 8.96
N TRP A 309 3.43 27.82 8.97
CA TRP A 309 3.86 27.12 10.18
C TRP A 309 5.38 26.97 10.32
N GLY A 310 6.20 27.36 9.34
CA GLY A 310 7.66 27.38 9.48
C GLY A 310 8.19 28.54 10.33
N GLY A 311 7.52 29.70 10.29
CA GLY A 311 8.03 30.95 10.90
C GLY A 311 7.88 31.13 12.41
N GLN A 312 7.13 30.27 13.12
CA GLN A 312 6.79 30.49 14.54
C GLN A 312 7.88 30.01 15.54
N SER A 313 8.98 29.46 15.05
CA SER A 313 10.12 29.03 15.87
C SER A 313 10.98 30.22 16.33
N GLN A 314 10.44 31.17 17.11
CA GLN A 314 11.17 32.15 17.97
C GLN A 314 10.27 33.08 18.84
N SER A 315 9.07 32.68 19.31
CA SER A 315 8.32 33.54 20.28
C SER A 315 7.28 32.85 21.20
N GLU A 316 7.67 31.86 22.00
CA GLU A 316 6.96 31.52 23.24
C GLU A 316 7.94 31.32 24.41
N PRO A 317 7.61 31.78 25.64
CA PRO A 317 8.51 31.67 26.80
C PRO A 317 8.54 30.25 27.37
N ALA A 318 9.74 29.68 27.51
CA ALA A 318 9.91 28.30 27.94
C ALA A 318 9.41 28.04 29.37
N LEU A 319 8.61 26.97 29.54
CA LEU A 319 8.40 26.33 30.83
C LEU A 319 9.62 25.43 31.13
N ASN A 320 10.42 25.84 32.13
CA ASN A 320 11.65 25.17 32.52
C ASN A 320 11.44 23.71 32.99
N CYS A 321 12.10 22.77 32.32
CA CYS A 321 12.52 21.48 32.88
C CYS A 321 13.98 21.23 32.45
N ASN A 322 14.87 20.99 33.42
CA ASN A 322 16.32 21.00 33.19
C ASN A 322 16.89 19.69 32.64
N GLY A 323 17.87 19.82 31.75
CA GLY A 323 19.11 19.02 31.79
C GLY A 323 19.12 17.65 31.10
N ASN A 324 19.64 17.62 29.87
CA ASN A 324 21.04 17.23 29.63
C ASN A 324 21.46 17.45 28.17
N ASP A 325 22.68 17.95 27.98
CA ASP A 325 23.27 18.24 26.66
C ASP A 325 23.74 16.97 25.94
N VAL A 326 23.48 16.90 24.63
CA VAL A 326 24.36 16.23 23.66
C VAL A 326 24.38 17.08 22.39
N THR A 327 25.35 18.00 22.32
CA THR A 327 25.55 18.85 21.14
C THR A 327 26.14 18.03 19.98
N ILE A 328 25.43 17.93 18.85
CA ILE A 328 25.97 17.35 17.62
C ILE A 328 26.28 18.46 16.62
N LEU A 329 27.57 18.71 16.43
CA LEU A 329 28.08 19.58 15.37
C LEU A 329 27.93 18.88 14.01
N VAL A 330 27.37 19.58 13.03
CA VAL A 330 27.34 19.14 11.62
C VAL A 330 27.95 20.25 10.77
N GLU A 331 29.18 20.04 10.33
CA GLU A 331 29.75 20.82 9.23
C GLU A 331 29.04 20.44 7.92
N PRO A 332 28.73 21.41 7.03
CA PRO A 332 28.20 21.10 5.71
C PRO A 332 29.28 20.42 4.88
N ARG A 333 29.11 19.13 4.56
CA ARG A 333 29.91 18.46 3.54
C ARG A 333 29.23 18.60 2.18
N GLU A 334 30.06 18.79 1.16
CA GLU A 334 29.66 18.92 -0.23
C GLU A 334 29.08 17.59 -0.76
N LEU A 335 28.28 17.66 -1.82
CA LEU A 335 27.58 16.51 -2.39
C LEU A 335 28.53 15.68 -3.27
N ASP A 336 28.87 14.46 -2.84
CA ASP A 336 29.61 13.50 -3.66
C ASP A 336 28.86 13.16 -4.96
N GLU A 337 29.55 13.25 -6.11
CA GLU A 337 28.97 13.05 -7.46
C GLU A 337 28.69 11.56 -7.79
N CYS A 338 27.76 10.93 -7.08
CA CYS A 338 27.45 9.49 -7.23
C CYS A 338 26.41 9.14 -8.30
N ASN A 339 26.50 9.72 -9.52
CA ASN A 339 26.20 9.02 -10.79
C ASN A 339 26.41 9.89 -12.04
N ASN A 340 27.35 9.50 -12.91
CA ASN A 340 27.09 9.33 -14.35
C ASN A 340 28.26 8.62 -15.05
N ASN A 341 27.90 7.72 -15.99
CA ASN A 341 28.77 7.00 -16.93
C ASN A 341 29.75 5.96 -16.33
N LEU A 342 29.82 4.81 -17.00
CA LEU A 342 31.01 3.96 -16.94
C LEU A 342 32.15 4.65 -17.70
N SER A 343 33.38 4.49 -17.24
CA SER A 343 34.58 4.89 -17.97
C SER A 343 34.78 4.02 -19.22
N ASP A 344 35.17 4.65 -20.34
CA ASP A 344 35.54 3.95 -21.59
C ASP A 344 36.92 3.28 -21.45
N ASP A 345 36.95 2.06 -20.88
CA ASP A 345 38.14 1.21 -20.90
C ASP A 345 38.39 0.66 -22.31
N ILE A 346 39.15 1.41 -23.11
CA ILE A 346 39.68 0.96 -24.41
C ILE A 346 40.72 -0.14 -24.16
N VAL A 347 40.28 -1.40 -24.17
CA VAL A 347 41.18 -2.56 -24.06
C VAL A 347 42.03 -2.69 -25.33
N VAL A 348 43.24 -2.13 -25.28
CA VAL A 348 44.26 -2.26 -26.34
C VAL A 348 44.75 -3.70 -26.41
N LEU A 349 44.48 -4.38 -27.53
CA LEU A 349 44.96 -5.74 -27.79
C LEU A 349 46.48 -5.77 -28.06
N PRO A 350 47.28 -6.59 -27.34
CA PRO A 350 48.67 -6.84 -27.69
C PRO A 350 48.79 -7.76 -28.93
N PRO A 351 49.88 -7.67 -29.71
CA PRO A 351 50.00 -8.34 -31.01
C PRO A 351 50.30 -9.84 -30.93
N VAL A 352 49.79 -10.59 -31.92
CA VAL A 352 49.91 -12.05 -32.06
C VAL A 352 51.18 -12.46 -32.83
N PRO A 353 52.04 -13.34 -32.28
CA PRO A 353 53.12 -14.00 -33.04
C PRO A 353 52.60 -15.15 -33.93
N ARG A 354 53.20 -15.36 -35.12
CA ARG A 354 52.80 -16.41 -36.09
C ARG A 354 53.83 -17.55 -36.25
N SER A 355 53.41 -18.80 -36.01
CA SER A 355 54.00 -20.04 -36.60
C SER A 355 53.04 -21.22 -36.37
N LYS A 356 52.48 -21.87 -37.41
CA LYS A 356 53.01 -23.07 -38.13
C LYS A 356 53.21 -24.31 -37.22
N ALA A 357 52.72 -25.54 -37.53
CA ALA A 357 51.85 -26.03 -38.62
C ALA A 357 51.36 -27.49 -38.33
N SER A 358 50.51 -28.06 -39.22
CA SER A 358 50.14 -29.52 -39.37
C SER A 358 49.35 -30.22 -38.22
N SER A 359 48.48 -31.23 -38.45
CA SER A 359 47.86 -31.78 -39.68
C SER A 359 46.74 -32.83 -39.41
N ASN A 360 45.70 -32.89 -40.27
CA ASN A 360 44.75 -34.01 -40.51
C ASN A 360 43.77 -34.40 -39.35
N SER A 361 42.60 -35.08 -39.53
CA SER A 361 41.99 -35.78 -40.69
C SER A 361 40.43 -35.82 -40.70
N SER A 362 39.81 -35.57 -41.87
CA SER A 362 38.56 -36.16 -42.46
C SER A 362 37.26 -36.52 -41.66
N SER A 363 36.15 -35.83 -41.98
CA SER A 363 34.85 -36.34 -42.56
C SER A 363 33.99 -37.47 -41.90
N PRO A 364 32.69 -37.66 -42.24
CA PRO A 364 31.56 -36.74 -42.60
C PRO A 364 30.21 -37.05 -41.83
N PRO A 365 29.06 -36.38 -42.10
CA PRO A 365 27.80 -36.53 -41.32
C PRO A 365 26.56 -37.13 -42.04
N PRO A 366 25.52 -37.57 -41.30
CA PRO A 366 24.11 -37.69 -41.72
C PRO A 366 23.18 -36.73 -40.93
N SER A 367 22.29 -35.89 -41.50
CA SER A 367 21.12 -36.10 -42.38
C SER A 367 19.81 -36.46 -41.65
N SER A 368 18.81 -35.56 -41.70
CA SER A 368 17.45 -35.74 -41.16
C SER A 368 16.49 -36.41 -42.17
N PRO A 369 15.36 -36.99 -41.70
CA PRO A 369 14.15 -37.19 -42.52
C PRO A 369 12.91 -36.49 -41.96
N SER A 370 11.87 -36.32 -42.78
CA SER A 370 10.63 -35.57 -42.44
C SER A 370 9.37 -36.11 -43.13
N SER A 371 8.29 -36.34 -42.38
CA SER A 371 6.90 -36.60 -42.86
C SER A 371 5.94 -36.47 -41.66
N GLN A 372 4.97 -35.55 -41.59
CA GLN A 372 3.76 -35.31 -42.41
C GLN A 372 2.55 -36.21 -42.06
N SER A 373 1.39 -35.56 -41.80
CA SER A 373 -0.01 -36.08 -41.90
C SER A 373 -0.44 -37.26 -41.00
N SER A 374 -1.72 -37.43 -40.62
CA SER A 374 -2.95 -36.63 -40.82
C SER A 374 -4.06 -37.05 -39.84
N SER A 375 -5.04 -36.17 -39.58
CA SER A 375 -6.31 -36.51 -38.92
C SER A 375 -7.23 -37.34 -39.83
N PRO A 376 -8.23 -38.04 -39.26
CA PRO A 376 -9.63 -37.72 -39.62
C PRO A 376 -10.58 -37.69 -38.40
N SER A 377 -11.89 -37.57 -38.65
CA SER A 377 -12.91 -37.18 -37.65
C SER A 377 -14.07 -38.18 -37.48
N SER A 378 -14.84 -37.97 -36.39
CA SER A 378 -16.30 -38.17 -36.25
C SER A 378 -16.95 -39.55 -36.48
N SER A 379 -17.58 -40.11 -35.43
CA SER A 379 -19.04 -40.39 -35.39
C SER A 379 -19.49 -41.00 -34.04
N SER A 380 -20.70 -40.64 -33.56
CA SER A 380 -21.41 -41.33 -32.45
C SER A 380 -22.25 -42.51 -32.98
N PRO A 381 -22.81 -43.38 -32.11
CA PRO A 381 -24.23 -43.20 -31.78
C PRO A 381 -24.70 -43.61 -30.35
N SER A 382 -25.99 -43.32 -30.12
CA SER A 382 -27.01 -43.70 -29.11
C SER A 382 -27.18 -45.23 -28.83
N SER A 383 -27.92 -45.75 -27.83
CA SER A 383 -28.65 -45.22 -26.63
C SER A 383 -29.41 -46.34 -25.85
N THR A 384 -29.67 -46.16 -24.54
CA THR A 384 -30.87 -46.60 -23.77
C THR A 384 -30.88 -45.81 -22.43
N ALA A 385 -31.96 -45.16 -21.95
CA ALA A 385 -33.24 -45.65 -21.39
C ALA A 385 -33.07 -46.40 -20.04
N SER A 386 -33.84 -46.15 -18.96
CA SER A 386 -35.17 -45.52 -18.82
C SER A 386 -35.48 -44.93 -17.41
N SER A 387 -36.42 -43.97 -17.31
CA SER A 387 -37.46 -43.73 -16.24
C SER A 387 -37.14 -43.84 -14.73
N ASP A 388 -37.61 -43.03 -13.77
CA ASP A 388 -38.37 -41.75 -13.66
C ASP A 388 -38.35 -41.33 -12.13
N ALA A 389 -39.10 -40.41 -11.49
CA ALA A 389 -40.30 -39.61 -11.80
C ALA A 389 -40.40 -38.28 -10.99
N VAL A 390 -41.09 -37.28 -11.56
CA VAL A 390 -42.13 -36.37 -11.00
C VAL A 390 -42.16 -36.00 -9.49
N SER A 391 -42.04 -34.69 -9.16
CA SER A 391 -43.20 -33.89 -8.65
C SER A 391 -43.02 -32.35 -8.69
N ASP A 392 -44.06 -31.68 -9.17
CA ASP A 392 -44.57 -30.33 -8.88
C ASP A 392 -43.83 -28.98 -9.17
N LYS A 393 -44.68 -27.94 -9.26
CA LYS A 393 -44.47 -26.51 -9.58
C LYS A 393 -45.25 -25.68 -8.51
N PRO A 394 -45.55 -24.37 -8.64
CA PRO A 394 -45.01 -23.26 -9.46
C PRO A 394 -44.39 -22.16 -8.52
N ALA A 395 -44.15 -20.88 -8.83
CA ALA A 395 -44.63 -19.97 -9.90
C ALA A 395 -43.61 -18.84 -10.23
N CYS A 396 -43.99 -17.95 -11.15
CA CYS A 396 -43.14 -16.91 -11.75
C CYS A 396 -43.87 -15.55 -11.82
N TYR A 397 -43.16 -14.43 -11.62
CA TYR A 397 -43.63 -13.11 -12.09
C TYR A 397 -42.50 -12.16 -12.56
N LYS A 398 -42.44 -12.02 -13.90
CA LYS A 398 -42.20 -10.81 -14.72
C LYS A 398 -41.33 -9.66 -14.17
N LEU A 399 -40.21 -9.40 -14.87
CA LEU A 399 -39.63 -8.06 -15.03
C LEU A 399 -40.48 -7.19 -15.97
N ALA A 400 -40.45 -5.87 -15.79
CA ALA A 400 -41.08 -4.88 -16.67
C ALA A 400 -40.07 -3.82 -17.17
N LYS A 401 -40.22 -3.37 -18.42
CA LYS A 401 -39.47 -2.24 -19.02
C LYS A 401 -40.33 -0.97 -18.99
N GLY A 402 -39.73 0.22 -18.85
CA GLY A 402 -40.49 1.45 -18.57
C GLY A 402 -39.89 2.78 -19.05
N PHE A 403 -39.52 2.88 -20.34
CA PHE A 403 -39.40 4.14 -21.11
C PHE A 403 -38.38 5.23 -20.73
N VAL A 404 -38.23 6.17 -21.66
CA VAL A 404 -37.28 7.30 -21.73
C VAL A 404 -37.98 8.45 -22.44
N LYS A 405 -37.83 9.72 -22.00
CA LYS A 405 -37.49 10.91 -22.83
C LYS A 405 -37.49 12.24 -22.01
N PRO A 406 -36.89 13.33 -22.53
CA PRO A 406 -36.39 14.44 -21.72
C PRO A 406 -37.19 15.75 -21.88
N LEU A 407 -36.72 16.77 -21.14
CA LEU A 407 -36.48 18.12 -21.68
C LEU A 407 -35.04 18.54 -21.30
#